data_AF-A0A349SNX9-F1
#
_entry.id   AF-A0A349SNX9-F1
#
_cell.length_a   1.000
_cell.length_b   1.000
_cell.length_c   1.000
_cell.angle_alpha   90.00
_cell.angle_beta   90.00
_cell.angle_gamma   90.00
#
_symmetry.space_group_name_H-M   'P 1'
#
loop_
_entity.id
_entity.type
_entity.pdbx_description
1 polymer ?
#
loop_
_entity_poly.entity_id
_entity_poly.type
_entity_poly.pdbx_seq_one_letter_code
_entity_poly.pdbx_strand_id
1 'polypeptide(L)' 'MHNMNILDQVRDAVRAQHHSLRTEDIICFWVRRFIVFHSGRNPQHLDHSHRDRFLQYLQQKEQISPEQ' A
#
# COMPACT_ATOMS: atom_id res chain seq x y z
N MET A 1 -20.48 14.28 3.48
CA MET A 1 -19.55 13.60 2.54
C MET A 1 -18.64 12.73 3.39
N HIS A 2 -18.74 11.40 3.28
CA HIS A 2 -17.89 10.52 4.10
C HIS A 2 -16.46 10.67 3.57
N ASN A 3 -15.56 11.24 4.38
CA ASN A 3 -14.16 11.43 4.03
C ASN A 3 -13.47 10.05 4.14
N MET A 4 -13.77 9.17 3.20
CA MET A 4 -13.40 7.75 3.22
C MET A 4 -11.89 7.63 3.20
N ASN A 5 -11.31 7.26 4.34
CA ASN A 5 -9.88 7.02 4.48
C ASN A 5 -9.44 6.00 3.42
N ILE A 6 -8.31 6.22 2.73
CA ILE A 6 -7.80 5.29 1.71
C ILE A 6 -7.68 3.87 2.24
N LEU A 7 -7.34 3.71 3.53
CA LEU A 7 -7.28 2.39 4.16
C LEU A 7 -8.65 1.71 4.24
N ASP A 8 -9.74 2.46 4.38
CA ASP A 8 -11.09 1.91 4.40
C ASP A 8 -11.51 1.39 3.03
N GLN A 9 -11.21 2.15 1.97
CA GLN A 9 -11.40 1.71 0.58
C GLN A 9 -10.60 0.45 0.26
N VAL A 10 -9.37 0.36 0.78
CA VAL A 10 -8.53 -0.84 0.62
C VAL A 10 -9.13 -2.04 1.36
N ARG A 11 -9.62 -1.86 2.59
CA ARG A 11 -10.27 -2.95 3.33
C ARG A 11 -11.51 -3.47 2.61
N ASP A 12 -12.35 -2.57 2.10
CA ASP A 12 -13.54 -2.94 1.34
C ASP A 12 -13.16 -3.77 0.09
N ALA A 13 -12.16 -3.31 -0.67
CA ALA A 13 -11.65 -4.03 -1.83
C ALA A 13 -11.03 -5.40 -1.50
N VAL A 14 -10.32 -5.53 -0.38
CA VAL A 14 -9.74 -6.82 0.04
C VAL A 14 -10.84 -7.78 0.51
N ARG A 15 -11.84 -7.28 1.25
CA ARG A 15 -12.99 -8.08 1.70
C ARG A 15 -13.87 -8.53 0.54
N ALA A 16 -14.05 -7.68 -0.47
CA ALA A 16 -14.77 -8.02 -1.69
C ALA A 16 -14.09 -9.18 -2.47
N GLN A 17 -12.77 -9.34 -2.32
CA GLN A 17 -12.00 -10.45 -2.89
C GLN A 17 -11.99 -11.70 -1.99
N HIS A 18 -12.78 -11.74 -0.92
CA HIS A 18 -12.86 -12.84 0.05
C HIS A 18 -11.51 -13.24 0.67
N HIS A 19 -10.56 -12.31 0.72
CA HIS A 19 -9.30 -12.54 1.41
C HIS A 19 -9.49 -12.55 2.93
N SER A 20 -8.64 -13.32 3.62
CA SER A 20 -8.64 -13.39 5.07
C SER A 20 -8.30 -12.05 5.72
N LEU A 21 -8.77 -11.82 6.95
CA LEU A 21 -8.44 -10.64 7.76
C LEU A 21 -6.92 -10.43 7.93
N ARG A 22 -6.14 -11.52 7.93
CA ARG A 22 -4.67 -11.46 7.95
C ARG A 22 -4.10 -10.80 6.69
N THR A 23 -4.65 -11.12 5.52
CA THR A 23 -4.24 -10.52 4.25
C THR A 23 -4.68 -9.06 4.18
N GLU A 24 -5.86 -8.73 4.70
CA GLU A 24 -6.32 -7.34 4.87
C GLU A 24 -5.33 -6.51 5.70
N ASP A 25 -4.88 -7.02 6.85
CA ASP A 25 -3.94 -6.32 7.71
C ASP A 25 -2.58 -6.09 7.02
N ILE A 26 -2.06 -7.12 6.34
CA ILE A 26 -0.81 -7.02 5.57
C ILE A 26 -0.93 -5.97 4.45
N ILE A 27 -2.02 -5.99 3.69
CA ILE A 27 -2.23 -5.02 2.61
C ILE A 27 -2.38 -3.60 3.20
N CYS A 28 -3.15 -3.43 4.27
CA CYS A 28 -3.29 -2.14 4.95
C CYS A 28 -1.96 -1.62 5.50
N PHE A 29 -1.13 -2.50 6.04
CA PHE A 29 0.21 -2.17 6.52
C PHE A 29 1.08 -1.61 5.39
N TRP A 30 1.15 -2.30 4.25
CA TRP A 30 1.93 -1.86 3.09
C TRP A 30 1.40 -0.56 2.49
N VAL A 31 0.08 -0.41 2.35
CA VAL A 31 -0.53 0.83 1.85
C VAL A 31 -0.21 2.01 2.77
N ARG A 32 -0.33 1.83 4.10
CA ARG A 32 0.03 2.89 5.06
C ARG A 32 1.49 3.31 4.89
N ARG A 33 2.39 2.33 4.77
CA ARG A 33 3.82 2.59 4.59
C ARG A 33 4.13 3.32 3.29
N PHE A 34 3.44 2.95 2.21
CA PHE A 34 3.55 3.62 0.91
C PHE A 34 3.10 5.09 0.98
N ILE A 35 1.96 5.38 1.61
CA ILE A 35 1.45 6.75 1.78
C ILE A 35 2.42 7.60 2.60
N VAL A 36 2.95 7.06 3.71
CA VAL A 36 3.93 7.76 4.55
C VAL A 36 5.23 8.03 3.81
N PHE A 37 5.73 7.06 3.04
CA PHE A 37 6.93 7.21 2.22
C PHE A 37 6.79 8.34 1.18
N HIS A 38 5.60 8.52 0.61
CA HIS A 38 5.29 9.61 -0.31
C HIS A 38 4.77 10.88 0.39
N SER A 39 5.10 11.10 1.66
CA SER A 39 4.76 12.31 2.43
C SER A 39 3.25 12.60 2.50
N GLY A 40 2.40 11.56 2.52
CA GLY A 40 0.95 11.71 2.58
C GLY A 40 0.31 12.13 1.26
N ARG A 41 1.03 12.05 0.13
CA ARG A 41 0.49 12.36 -1.20
C ARG A 41 -0.65 11.38 -1.53
N ASN A 42 -1.72 11.89 -2.12
CA ASN A 42 -2.86 11.08 -2.52
C ASN A 42 -2.40 10.02 -3.57
N PRO A 43 -2.64 8.72 -3.36
CA PRO A 43 -2.23 7.65 -4.26
C PRO A 43 -2.76 7.78 -5.69
N GLN A 44 -3.85 8.50 -5.90
CA GLN A 44 -4.37 8.79 -7.24
C GLN A 44 -3.40 9.64 -8.09
N HIS A 45 -2.46 10.34 -7.46
CA HIS A 45 -1.40 11.10 -8.12
C HIS A 45 -0.05 10.38 -8.10
N LEU A 46 0.00 9.13 -7.63
CA LEU A 46 1.20 8.30 -7.62
C LEU A 46 1.13 7.31 -8.79
N ASP A 47 2.05 7.48 -9.73
CA ASP A 47 2.22 6.62 -10.90
C ASP A 47 3.19 5.44 -10.62
N HIS A 48 3.42 4.62 -11.65
CA HIS A 48 4.31 3.46 -11.59
C HIS A 48 5.73 3.79 -11.10
N SER A 49 6.27 4.98 -11.43
CA SER A 49 7.63 5.35 -10.99
C SER A 49 7.71 5.53 -9.48
N HIS A 50 6.61 5.94 -8.83
CA HIS A 50 6.53 6.04 -7.38
C HIS A 50 6.52 4.66 -6.72
N ARG A 51 5.80 3.70 -7.31
CA ARG A 51 5.82 2.30 -6.90
C ARG A 51 7.22 1.71 -6.99
N ASP A 52 7.91 1.89 -8.11
CA ASP A 52 9.24 1.32 -8.31
C ASP A 52 10.27 1.95 -7.34
N ARG A 53 10.15 3.25 -7.06
CA ARG A 53 10.97 3.93 -6.05
C ARG A 53 10.74 3.39 -4.64
N PHE A 54 9.50 3.08 -4.29
CA PHE A 54 9.19 2.45 -3.02
C PHE A 54 9.78 1.04 -2.94
N LEU A 55 9.65 0.23 -3.99
CA LEU A 55 10.25 -1.11 -4.06
C LEU A 55 11.78 -1.06 -3.97
N GLN A 56 12.44 -0.07 -4.58
CA GLN A 56 13.89 0.13 -4.42
C GLN A 56 14.27 0.51 -2.99
N TYR A 57 13.51 1.39 -2.35
CA TYR A 57 13.71 1.74 -0.94
C TYR A 57 13.59 0.50 -0.04
N LEU A 58 12.57 -0.32 -0.28
CA LEU A 58 12.34 -1.58 0.44
C LEU A 58 13.51 -2.55 0.29
N GLN A 59 14.01 -2.76 -0.94
CA GLN A 59 15.19 -3.61 -1.18
C GLN A 59 16.43 -3.13 -0.44
N GLN A 60 16.68 -1.81 -0.41
CA GLN A 60 17.86 -1.23 0.25
C GLN A 60 17.76 -1.23 1.77
N LYS A 61 16.57 -0.99 2.33
CA LYS A 61 16.37 -0.84 3.78
C LYS A 61 16.02 -2.13 4.49
N GLU A 62 15.31 -3.03 3.82
CA GLU A 62 14.76 -4.23 4.44
C GLU A 62 15.26 -5.53 3.82
N GLN A 63 16.15 -5.47 2.82
CA GLN A 63 16.68 -6.64 2.09
C GLN A 63 15.57 -7.57 1.58
N ILE A 64 14.41 -7.02 1.28
CA ILE A 64 13.30 -7.79 0.71
C ILE A 64 13.69 -8.11 -0.72
N SER A 65 14.02 -9.37 -0.97
CA SER A 65 14.26 -9.87 -2.32
C SER A 65 12.97 -9.70 -3.13
N PRO A 66 13.04 -9.18 -4.36
CA PRO A 66 11.92 -9.30 -5.27
C PRO A 66 11.68 -10.80 -5.49
N GLU A 67 10.49 -11.28 -5.13
CA GLU A 67 10.06 -12.61 -5.55
C GLU A 67 9.96 -12.57 -7.08
N GLN A 68 10.86 -13.29 -7.74
CA GLN A 68 11.05 -13.34 -9.19
C GLN A 68 9.98 -14.20 -9.86
#